data_AF-A0A953XNC0-F1
#
_entry.id   AF-A0A953XNC0-F1
#
_cell.length_a   1.000
_cell.length_b   1.000
_cell.length_c   1.000
_cell.angle_alpha   90.00
_cell.angle_beta   90.00
_cell.angle_gamma   90.00
#
_symmetry.space_group_name_H-M   'P 1'
#
loop_
_entity.id
_entity.type
_entity.pdbx_description
1 polymer ?
#
loop_
_entity_poly.entity_id
_entity_poly.type
_entity_poly.pdbx_seq_one_letter_code
_entity_poly.pdbx_strand_id
1 'polypeptide(L)'
;MPLKRIGYWFETPGVDSKYPLPQVLQTEYSTEQRNRLSQYLREGSRINQYRGYSWCRFGCGECDEKMGSAELTDGTWVWPEGLAHYVSEHSVSLPAEFVNGIRSRKPLAADAESPVSDEAWVSWAIEQGAVPDFRGWELLNTSWLSQKETQQRLIDAIKQTAYGDLVLPEYDFVFGVAVNKESLECLIELTDGRYVCCRVSEFSRTLVPNVESMREVNSMLEWPRIPAGSDRQH
;
A
#
# COMPACT_ATOMS: atom_id res chain seq x y z
N MET A 1 -23.19 -7.59 15.70
CA MET A 1 -21.73 -7.87 15.64
C MET A 1 -21.11 -6.83 14.71
N PRO A 2 -19.87 -6.38 14.96
CA PRO A 2 -19.24 -5.40 14.07
C PRO A 2 -18.99 -5.97 12.67
N LEU A 3 -19.10 -5.12 11.65
CA LEU A 3 -18.69 -5.42 10.27
C LEU A 3 -17.17 -5.55 10.22
N LYS A 4 -16.68 -6.53 9.46
CA LYS A 4 -15.26 -6.75 9.24
C LYS A 4 -14.78 -5.94 8.03
N ARG A 5 -13.83 -5.06 8.23
CA ARG A 5 -13.23 -4.25 7.17
C ARG A 5 -12.33 -5.12 6.28
N ILE A 6 -12.27 -4.87 4.98
CA ILE A 6 -11.34 -5.52 4.03
C ILE A 6 -11.04 -4.62 2.83
N GLY A 7 -9.81 -4.71 2.29
CA GLY A 7 -9.44 -3.99 1.07
C GLY A 7 -9.06 -2.52 1.27
N TYR A 8 -8.58 -2.18 2.47
CA TYR A 8 -8.06 -0.85 2.79
C TYR A 8 -6.54 -0.94 2.76
N TRP A 9 -5.95 0.04 2.10
CA TRP A 9 -4.55 0.04 1.73
C TRP A 9 -3.79 1.09 2.53
N PHE A 10 -2.49 0.85 2.65
CA PHE A 10 -1.55 1.86 3.08
C PHE A 10 -1.48 3.01 2.07
N GLU A 11 -1.40 4.25 2.56
CA GLU A 11 -1.24 5.47 1.76
C GLU A 11 -0.21 6.42 2.37
N THR A 12 -0.15 6.56 3.70
CA THR A 12 0.74 7.53 4.34
C THR A 12 1.23 7.04 5.71
N PRO A 13 2.56 6.95 5.91
CA PRO A 13 3.15 6.71 7.22
C PRO A 13 2.57 7.57 8.34
N GLY A 14 2.29 6.93 9.47
CA GLY A 14 1.77 7.56 10.68
C GLY A 14 0.24 7.64 10.73
N VAL A 15 -0.43 7.73 9.58
CA VAL A 15 -1.90 7.79 9.51
C VAL A 15 -2.49 6.40 9.36
N ASP A 16 -1.96 5.61 8.44
CA ASP A 16 -2.55 4.33 8.04
C ASP A 16 -1.54 3.20 7.89
N SER A 17 -0.39 3.33 8.58
CA SER A 17 0.72 2.37 8.61
C SER A 17 0.37 0.92 8.98
N LYS A 18 -0.83 0.67 9.50
CA LYS A 18 -1.30 -0.68 9.83
C LYS A 18 -1.89 -1.42 8.63
N TYR A 19 -2.19 -0.74 7.53
CA TYR A 19 -2.78 -1.36 6.35
C TYR A 19 -1.70 -1.91 5.41
N PRO A 20 -2.05 -2.92 4.59
CA PRO A 20 -1.11 -3.50 3.65
C PRO A 20 -0.86 -2.65 2.41
N LEU A 21 0.29 -2.93 1.78
CA LEU A 21 0.56 -2.62 0.39
C LEU A 21 -0.10 -3.68 -0.51
N PRO A 22 -1.05 -3.31 -1.41
CA PRO A 22 -1.74 -4.29 -2.25
C PRO A 22 -0.80 -5.02 -3.23
N GLN A 23 0.35 -4.43 -3.56
CA GLN A 23 1.39 -5.01 -4.43
C GLN A 23 2.02 -6.26 -3.84
N VAL A 24 2.05 -6.39 -2.51
CA VAL A 24 2.57 -7.59 -1.81
C VAL A 24 1.55 -8.72 -1.82
N LEU A 25 0.27 -8.41 -2.03
CA LEU A 25 -0.84 -9.36 -1.94
C LEU A 25 -1.22 -9.98 -3.29
N GLN A 26 -0.41 -9.85 -4.34
CA GLN A 26 -0.73 -10.45 -5.64
C GLN A 26 -0.71 -11.98 -5.58
N THR A 27 -1.66 -12.61 -6.26
CA THR A 27 -1.76 -14.07 -6.36
C THR A 27 -2.19 -14.52 -7.75
N GLU A 28 -2.11 -15.81 -8.01
CA GLU A 28 -2.50 -16.43 -9.28
C GLU A 28 -3.96 -16.92 -9.21
N TYR A 29 -4.91 -15.98 -9.23
CA TYR A 29 -6.32 -16.36 -9.39
C TYR A 29 -6.61 -16.79 -10.83
N SER A 30 -7.38 -17.87 -10.99
CA SER A 30 -7.93 -18.20 -12.29
C SER A 30 -8.86 -17.07 -12.77
N THR A 31 -9.01 -16.91 -14.10
CA THR A 31 -9.92 -15.91 -14.68
C THR A 31 -11.35 -16.05 -14.14
N GLU A 32 -11.82 -17.29 -13.95
CA GLU A 32 -13.14 -17.55 -13.38
C GLU A 32 -13.24 -17.06 -11.92
N GLN A 33 -12.21 -17.31 -11.10
CA GLN A 33 -12.16 -16.84 -9.72
C GLN A 33 -12.14 -15.31 -9.66
N ARG A 34 -11.31 -14.64 -10.46
CA ARG A 34 -11.26 -13.16 -10.51
C ARG A 34 -12.60 -12.56 -10.91
N ASN A 35 -13.23 -13.09 -11.94
CA ASN A 35 -14.51 -12.60 -12.41
C ASN A 35 -15.59 -12.77 -11.35
N ARG A 36 -15.66 -13.94 -10.71
CA ARG A 36 -16.63 -14.22 -9.65
C ARG A 36 -16.43 -13.31 -8.42
N LEU A 37 -15.19 -13.16 -7.96
CA LEU A 37 -14.87 -12.33 -6.80
C LEU A 37 -15.15 -10.86 -7.10
N SER A 38 -14.68 -10.35 -8.23
CA SER A 38 -14.89 -8.95 -8.60
C SER A 38 -16.37 -8.64 -8.86
N GLN A 39 -17.15 -9.58 -9.41
CA GLN A 39 -18.59 -9.43 -9.54
C GLN A 39 -19.27 -9.33 -8.16
N TYR A 40 -18.96 -10.26 -7.25
CA TYR A 40 -19.51 -10.22 -5.89
C TYR A 40 -19.22 -8.90 -5.18
N LEU A 41 -17.98 -8.40 -5.29
CA LEU A 41 -17.57 -7.14 -4.70
C LEU A 41 -18.36 -5.94 -5.25
N ARG A 42 -18.68 -5.94 -6.55
CA ARG A 42 -19.50 -4.89 -7.20
C ARG A 42 -20.98 -4.97 -6.83
N GLU A 43 -21.49 -6.15 -6.51
CA GLU A 43 -22.89 -6.39 -6.12
C GLU A 43 -23.17 -6.10 -4.64
N GLY A 44 -22.15 -5.70 -3.86
CA GLY A 44 -22.32 -5.30 -2.46
C GLY A 44 -23.33 -4.18 -2.28
N SER A 45 -24.05 -4.18 -1.15
CA SER A 45 -24.98 -3.10 -0.80
C SER A 45 -24.20 -1.87 -0.35
N ARG A 46 -24.51 -0.69 -0.88
CA ARG A 46 -23.85 0.56 -0.48
C ARG A 46 -24.20 0.91 0.98
N ILE A 47 -23.20 1.15 1.81
CA ILE A 47 -23.38 1.57 3.21
C ILE A 47 -22.96 3.03 3.45
N ASN A 48 -21.89 3.50 2.79
CA ASN A 48 -21.42 4.88 2.87
C ASN A 48 -21.05 5.42 1.49
N GLN A 49 -21.02 6.76 1.36
CA GLN A 49 -20.49 7.45 0.19
C GLN A 49 -19.79 8.75 0.62
N TYR A 50 -18.62 9.01 0.03
CA TYR A 50 -17.75 10.12 0.37
C TYR A 50 -17.63 11.14 -0.79
N ARG A 51 -17.13 12.33 -0.46
CA ARG A 51 -16.86 13.42 -1.41
C ARG A 51 -15.41 13.35 -1.88
N GLY A 52 -15.15 12.47 -2.84
CA GLY A 52 -13.82 12.26 -3.42
C GLY A 52 -13.69 10.83 -3.91
N TYR A 53 -12.90 10.64 -4.97
CA TYR A 53 -12.58 9.32 -5.50
C TYR A 53 -11.28 8.81 -4.89
N SER A 54 -11.18 7.50 -4.78
CA SER A 54 -9.91 6.84 -4.51
C SER A 54 -9.11 6.68 -5.81
N TRP A 55 -7.87 6.19 -5.72
CA TRP A 55 -7.00 5.94 -6.88
C TRP A 55 -6.36 4.54 -6.80
N CYS A 56 -5.83 4.01 -7.90
CA CYS A 56 -5.20 2.69 -7.91
C CYS A 56 -3.73 2.74 -7.49
N ARG A 57 -3.37 2.08 -6.38
CA ARG A 57 -2.00 2.05 -5.83
C ARG A 57 -0.97 1.35 -6.73
N PHE A 58 -1.41 0.65 -7.76
CA PHE A 58 -0.52 0.09 -8.78
C PHE A 58 -0.12 1.09 -9.86
N GLY A 59 -0.69 2.31 -9.88
CA GLY A 59 -0.41 3.30 -10.92
C GLY A 59 -0.83 2.83 -12.32
N CYS A 60 -1.87 1.98 -12.42
CA CYS A 60 -2.23 1.30 -13.67
C CYS A 60 -2.95 2.18 -14.71
N GLY A 61 -3.15 3.46 -14.40
CA GLY A 61 -3.81 4.43 -15.28
C GLY A 61 -5.34 4.32 -15.34
N GLU A 62 -5.96 3.56 -14.44
CA GLU A 62 -7.42 3.58 -14.29
C GLU A 62 -7.87 4.94 -13.76
N CYS A 63 -9.01 5.44 -14.24
CA CYS A 63 -9.52 6.73 -13.79
C CYS A 63 -10.10 6.65 -12.37
N ASP A 64 -9.82 7.66 -11.55
CA ASP A 64 -10.24 7.71 -10.15
C ASP A 64 -11.76 7.50 -9.98
N GLU A 65 -12.56 8.01 -10.92
CA GLU A 65 -14.02 7.80 -10.93
C GLU A 65 -14.41 6.32 -10.90
N LYS A 66 -13.63 5.44 -11.52
CA LYS A 66 -13.88 3.99 -11.54
C LYS A 66 -13.39 3.27 -10.29
N MET A 67 -12.49 3.89 -9.52
CA MET A 67 -12.12 3.40 -8.19
C MET A 67 -13.22 3.67 -7.16
N GLY A 68 -14.16 4.55 -7.49
CA GLY A 68 -15.37 4.79 -6.72
C GLY A 68 -15.15 5.67 -5.49
N SER A 69 -16.26 5.99 -4.83
CA SER A 69 -16.29 6.83 -3.63
C SER A 69 -17.18 6.26 -2.53
N ALA A 70 -17.60 5.01 -2.68
CA ALA A 70 -18.50 4.34 -1.75
C ALA A 70 -17.82 3.20 -0.98
N GLU A 71 -18.41 2.86 0.16
CA GLU A 71 -18.21 1.58 0.83
C GLU A 71 -19.40 0.68 0.55
N LEU A 72 -19.10 -0.59 0.30
CA LEU A 72 -20.06 -1.65 0.03
C LEU A 72 -19.99 -2.71 1.12
N THR A 73 -21.09 -3.43 1.35
CA THR A 73 -21.20 -4.45 2.38
C THR A 73 -22.07 -5.63 1.93
N ASP A 74 -21.80 -6.81 2.50
CA ASP A 74 -22.70 -7.97 2.45
C ASP A 74 -23.43 -8.22 3.78
N GLY A 75 -23.33 -7.32 4.76
CA GLY A 75 -23.85 -7.50 6.12
C GLY A 75 -22.89 -8.19 7.08
N THR A 76 -21.74 -8.67 6.61
CA THR A 76 -20.65 -9.21 7.46
C THR A 76 -19.34 -8.47 7.25
N TRP A 77 -19.01 -8.15 6.00
CA TRP A 77 -17.82 -7.44 5.59
C TRP A 77 -18.18 -6.07 5.03
N VAL A 78 -17.25 -5.13 5.13
CA VAL A 78 -17.32 -3.81 4.48
C VAL A 78 -16.03 -3.55 3.73
N TRP A 79 -16.15 -3.05 2.50
CA TRP A 79 -15.03 -2.81 1.59
C TRP A 79 -15.22 -1.56 0.74
N PRO A 80 -14.14 -0.92 0.26
CA PRO A 80 -14.23 0.17 -0.71
C PRO A 80 -14.69 -0.36 -2.07
N GLU A 81 -15.49 0.43 -2.78
CA GLU A 81 -15.96 0.13 -4.15
C GLU A 81 -14.82 -0.32 -5.08
N GLY A 82 -13.66 0.33 -4.97
CA GLY A 82 -12.46 0.01 -5.76
C GLY A 82 -11.85 -1.37 -5.49
N LEU A 83 -12.19 -2.09 -4.43
CA LEU A 83 -11.63 -3.43 -4.14
C LEU A 83 -11.85 -4.41 -5.30
N ALA A 84 -12.96 -4.27 -6.03
CA ALA A 84 -13.24 -5.10 -7.20
C ALA A 84 -12.19 -4.95 -8.30
N HIS A 85 -11.66 -3.73 -8.49
CA HIS A 85 -10.59 -3.44 -9.47
C HIS A 85 -9.28 -4.12 -9.08
N TYR A 86 -8.90 -4.05 -7.80
CA TYR A 86 -7.69 -4.73 -7.31
C TYR A 86 -7.73 -6.25 -7.54
N VAL A 87 -8.90 -6.88 -7.40
CA VAL A 87 -9.05 -8.32 -7.67
C VAL A 87 -9.06 -8.63 -9.16
N SER A 88 -9.77 -7.86 -9.99
CA SER A 88 -9.88 -8.15 -11.42
C SER A 88 -8.61 -7.85 -12.19
N GLU A 89 -8.01 -6.68 -11.97
CA GLU A 89 -6.88 -6.17 -12.76
C GLU A 89 -5.53 -6.58 -12.18
N HIS A 90 -5.42 -6.65 -10.84
CA HIS A 90 -4.14 -6.85 -10.16
C HIS A 90 -4.01 -8.18 -9.43
N SER A 91 -5.04 -9.03 -9.50
CA SER A 91 -5.11 -10.33 -8.84
C SER A 91 -4.75 -10.25 -7.34
N VAL A 92 -5.18 -9.19 -6.66
CA VAL A 92 -4.95 -9.03 -5.22
C VAL A 92 -5.72 -10.10 -4.46
N SER A 93 -4.98 -10.88 -3.66
CA SER A 93 -5.51 -11.93 -2.80
C SER A 93 -6.32 -11.36 -1.64
N LEU A 94 -7.33 -12.12 -1.23
CA LEU A 94 -8.19 -11.81 -0.09
C LEU A 94 -8.16 -12.98 0.92
N PRO A 95 -8.50 -12.75 2.20
CA PRO A 95 -8.51 -13.79 3.21
C PRO A 95 -9.42 -14.95 2.82
N ALA A 96 -8.99 -16.18 3.09
CA ALA A 96 -9.76 -17.37 2.75
C ALA A 96 -11.16 -17.38 3.42
N GLU A 97 -11.30 -16.81 4.62
CA GLU A 97 -12.60 -16.63 5.28
C GLU A 97 -13.58 -15.81 4.42
N PHE A 98 -13.10 -14.70 3.84
CA PHE A 98 -13.90 -13.86 2.95
C PHE A 98 -14.27 -14.62 1.67
N VAL A 99 -13.26 -15.18 0.99
CA VAL A 99 -13.44 -15.90 -0.30
C VAL A 99 -14.39 -17.09 -0.16
N ASN A 100 -14.29 -17.86 0.93
CA ASN A 100 -15.17 -18.99 1.19
C ASN A 100 -16.60 -18.54 1.53
N GLY A 101 -16.76 -17.40 2.18
CA GLY A 101 -18.07 -16.82 2.54
C GLY A 101 -18.91 -16.39 1.33
N ILE A 102 -18.28 -16.03 0.22
CA ILE A 102 -18.96 -15.58 -1.02
C ILE A 102 -19.90 -16.66 -1.59
N ARG A 103 -19.58 -17.95 -1.39
CA ARG A 103 -20.38 -19.05 -1.94
C ARG A 103 -21.73 -19.23 -1.23
N SER A 104 -21.86 -18.75 0.00
CA SER A 104 -23.02 -19.01 0.86
C SER A 104 -23.85 -17.75 1.16
N ARG A 105 -23.45 -16.58 0.64
CA ARG A 105 -24.05 -15.29 1.00
C ARG A 105 -24.62 -14.59 -0.21
N LYS A 106 -25.81 -13.99 -0.03
CA LYS A 106 -26.28 -12.89 -0.86
C LYS A 106 -25.93 -11.59 -0.14
N PRO A 107 -25.52 -10.52 -0.86
CA PRO A 107 -25.35 -9.22 -0.25
C PRO A 107 -26.64 -8.80 0.47
N LEU A 108 -26.54 -8.54 1.76
CA LEU A 108 -27.61 -7.96 2.56
C LEU A 108 -27.26 -6.52 2.87
N ALA A 109 -28.27 -5.66 2.91
CA ALA A 109 -28.11 -4.34 3.48
C ALA A 109 -27.72 -4.47 4.96
N ALA A 110 -26.66 -3.79 5.37
CA ALA A 110 -26.33 -3.62 6.78
C ALA A 110 -26.95 -2.32 7.30
N ASP A 111 -27.18 -2.25 8.60
CA ASP A 111 -27.53 -0.99 9.25
C ASP A 111 -26.32 -0.06 9.18
N ALA A 112 -26.52 1.18 8.71
CA ALA A 112 -25.46 2.17 8.52
C ALA A 112 -24.69 2.51 9.81
N GLU A 113 -25.28 2.24 10.98
CA GLU A 113 -24.67 2.48 12.30
C GLU A 113 -23.89 1.27 12.85
N SER A 114 -23.75 0.19 12.07
CA SER A 114 -23.01 -1.00 12.51
C SER A 114 -21.54 -0.65 12.77
N PRO A 115 -21.00 -0.97 13.97
CA PRO A 115 -19.59 -0.72 14.24
C PRO A 115 -18.70 -1.50 13.26
N VAL A 116 -17.57 -0.92 12.86
CA VAL A 116 -16.62 -1.54 11.92
C VAL A 116 -15.32 -1.86 12.65
N SER A 117 -14.80 -3.08 12.46
CA SER A 117 -13.50 -3.53 12.96
C SER A 117 -12.59 -3.91 11.80
N ASP A 118 -11.33 -3.50 11.87
CA ASP A 118 -10.27 -3.83 10.90
C ASP A 118 -9.30 -4.90 11.37
N GLU A 119 -9.48 -5.41 12.59
CA GLU A 119 -8.58 -6.37 13.24
C GLU A 119 -8.29 -7.61 12.40
N ALA A 120 -9.33 -8.20 11.80
CA ALA A 120 -9.20 -9.40 10.98
C ALA A 120 -8.39 -9.14 9.69
N TRP A 121 -8.57 -7.98 9.09
CA TRP A 121 -7.85 -7.59 7.88
C TRP A 121 -6.39 -7.27 8.15
N VAL A 122 -6.13 -6.48 9.18
CA VAL A 122 -4.77 -6.11 9.59
C VAL A 122 -3.99 -7.36 10.02
N SER A 123 -4.59 -8.23 10.83
CA SER A 123 -3.92 -9.46 11.29
C SER A 123 -3.55 -10.38 10.12
N TRP A 124 -4.49 -10.62 9.20
CA TRP A 124 -4.22 -11.41 8.01
C TRP A 124 -3.13 -10.78 7.13
N ALA A 125 -3.18 -9.46 6.94
CA ALA A 125 -2.18 -8.73 6.16
C ALA A 125 -0.77 -8.81 6.76
N ILE A 126 -0.65 -8.78 8.10
CA ILE A 126 0.61 -8.99 8.82
C ILE A 126 1.13 -10.41 8.57
N GLU A 127 0.27 -11.42 8.63
CA GLU A 127 0.63 -12.81 8.33
C GLU A 127 1.11 -12.99 6.88
N GLN A 128 0.59 -12.20 5.94
CA GLN A 128 1.09 -12.17 4.55
C GLN A 128 2.39 -11.38 4.38
N GLY A 129 2.87 -10.67 5.41
CA GLY A 129 4.00 -9.76 5.29
C GLY A 129 3.71 -8.50 4.47
N ALA A 130 2.44 -8.16 4.30
CA ALA A 130 2.02 -7.08 3.41
C ALA A 130 1.96 -5.71 4.09
N VAL A 131 2.02 -5.65 5.42
CA VAL A 131 2.04 -4.40 6.19
C VAL A 131 3.47 -3.87 6.29
N PRO A 132 3.75 -2.63 5.86
CA PRO A 132 5.07 -2.03 6.01
C PRO A 132 5.52 -1.96 7.47
N ASP A 133 6.76 -2.38 7.73
CA ASP A 133 7.36 -2.31 9.06
C ASP A 133 8.21 -1.05 9.22
N PHE A 134 7.68 -0.08 9.96
CA PHE A 134 8.38 1.17 10.28
C PHE A 134 9.08 1.14 11.65
N ARG A 135 9.28 -0.02 12.28
CA ARG A 135 10.05 -0.09 13.53
C ARG A 135 11.47 0.44 13.32
N GLY A 136 11.87 1.39 14.16
CA GLY A 136 13.17 2.06 14.05
C GLY A 136 13.20 3.26 13.09
N TRP A 137 12.07 3.61 12.46
CA TRP A 137 11.94 4.81 11.63
C TRP A 137 11.33 5.96 12.43
N GLU A 138 11.94 7.14 12.32
CA GLU A 138 11.33 8.39 12.76
C GLU A 138 10.53 8.95 11.59
N LEU A 139 9.23 8.68 11.61
CA LEU A 139 8.32 9.21 10.60
C LEU A 139 8.30 10.73 10.72
N LEU A 140 8.45 11.42 9.59
CA LEU A 140 8.43 12.89 9.55
C LEU A 140 6.99 13.39 9.76
N ASN A 141 6.51 13.33 11.01
CA ASN A 141 5.23 13.86 11.43
C ASN A 141 5.31 15.38 11.63
N THR A 142 5.74 16.08 10.59
CA THR A 142 5.78 17.53 10.59
C THR A 142 4.64 18.03 9.71
N SER A 143 4.05 19.19 10.03
CA SER A 143 2.97 19.78 9.24
C SER A 143 3.27 19.79 7.73
N TRP A 144 2.24 19.82 6.88
CA TRP A 144 2.35 19.78 5.41
C TRP A 144 3.45 20.71 4.84
N LEU A 145 3.63 21.89 5.44
CA LEU A 145 4.68 22.87 5.08
C LEU A 145 6.10 22.35 5.35
N SER A 146 6.33 21.78 6.52
CA SER A 146 7.62 21.19 6.92
C SER A 146 7.94 19.87 6.19
N GLN A 147 6.92 19.12 5.75
CA GLN A 147 7.12 17.99 4.85
C GLN A 147 7.67 18.44 3.50
N LYS A 148 7.08 19.49 2.90
CA LYS A 148 7.54 20.03 1.61
C LYS A 148 8.96 20.60 1.66
N GLU A 149 9.30 21.31 2.74
CA GLU A 149 10.67 21.82 2.93
C GLU A 149 11.68 20.68 3.15
N THR A 150 11.33 19.68 3.95
CA THR A 150 12.20 18.52 4.20
C THR A 150 12.38 17.71 2.91
N GLN A 151 11.30 17.51 2.15
CA GLN A 151 11.32 16.87 0.83
C GLN A 151 12.20 17.64 -0.16
N GLN A 152 12.05 18.96 -0.26
CA GLN A 152 12.87 19.76 -1.18
C GLN A 152 14.36 19.66 -0.84
N ARG A 153 14.71 19.73 0.46
CA ARG A 153 16.10 19.59 0.91
C ARG A 153 16.68 18.21 0.57
N LEU A 154 15.85 17.17 0.61
CA LEU A 154 16.23 15.81 0.22
C LEU A 154 16.40 15.66 -1.29
N ILE A 155 15.50 16.22 -2.09
CA ILE A 155 15.61 16.26 -3.55
C ILE A 155 16.91 16.97 -3.96
N ASP A 156 17.16 18.15 -3.40
CA ASP A 156 18.36 18.95 -3.69
C ASP A 156 19.64 18.22 -3.30
N ALA A 157 19.59 17.42 -2.23
CA ALA A 157 20.68 16.58 -1.80
C ALA A 157 20.96 15.42 -2.75
N ILE A 158 19.94 14.64 -3.13
CA ILE A 158 20.12 13.49 -4.02
C ILE A 158 20.60 13.95 -5.41
N LYS A 159 20.11 15.09 -5.91
CA LYS A 159 20.57 15.74 -7.16
C LYS A 159 22.07 16.04 -7.18
N GLN A 160 22.69 16.22 -6.02
CA GLN A 160 24.12 16.52 -5.90
C GLN A 160 25.00 15.26 -5.82
N THR A 161 24.40 14.07 -5.91
CA THR A 161 25.11 12.78 -5.84
C THR A 161 25.28 12.16 -7.21
N ALA A 162 26.07 11.07 -7.32
CA ALA A 162 26.21 10.30 -8.56
C ALA A 162 24.88 9.69 -9.06
N TYR A 163 23.84 9.76 -8.24
CA TYR A 163 22.48 9.32 -8.54
C TYR A 163 21.52 10.46 -8.83
N GLY A 164 22.01 11.69 -9.06
CA GLY A 164 21.16 12.84 -9.36
C GLY A 164 20.26 12.64 -10.57
N ASP A 165 20.69 11.84 -11.54
CA ASP A 165 19.89 11.46 -12.71
C ASP A 165 18.77 10.45 -12.40
N LEU A 166 18.88 9.73 -11.28
CA LEU A 166 17.78 8.93 -10.75
C LEU A 166 16.75 9.82 -10.07
N VAL A 167 17.08 11.08 -9.71
CA VAL A 167 16.09 12.08 -9.28
C VAL A 167 15.29 12.56 -10.50
N LEU A 168 14.50 11.66 -11.10
CA LEU A 168 13.35 11.95 -11.94
C LEU A 168 12.61 13.21 -11.44
N PRO A 169 12.16 14.10 -12.33
CA PRO A 169 11.35 15.27 -11.97
C PRO A 169 9.99 14.95 -11.32
N GLU A 170 9.74 13.68 -10.99
CA GLU A 170 8.43 13.08 -10.73
C GLU A 170 8.35 12.41 -9.34
N TYR A 171 9.27 12.70 -8.41
CA TYR A 171 9.15 12.17 -7.03
C TYR A 171 8.05 12.90 -6.26
N ASP A 172 7.01 12.16 -5.89
CA ASP A 172 5.88 12.75 -5.19
C ASP A 172 6.14 12.95 -3.69
N PHE A 173 6.82 12.06 -2.93
CA PHE A 173 6.96 12.24 -1.47
C PHE A 173 8.16 11.52 -0.80
N VAL A 174 8.75 12.18 0.22
CA VAL A 174 9.68 11.56 1.20
C VAL A 174 8.93 11.43 2.53
N PHE A 175 8.83 10.22 3.07
CA PHE A 175 7.88 9.94 4.16
C PHE A 175 8.50 9.71 5.55
N GLY A 176 9.78 9.37 5.62
CA GLY A 176 10.38 9.02 6.91
C GLY A 176 11.89 9.07 6.86
N VAL A 177 12.47 9.31 8.04
CA VAL A 177 13.91 9.30 8.24
C VAL A 177 14.22 8.32 9.38
N ALA A 178 15.00 7.28 9.12
CA ALA A 178 15.60 6.50 10.20
C ALA A 178 16.98 7.10 10.51
N VAL A 179 17.09 7.75 11.68
CA VAL A 179 18.39 8.20 12.20
C VAL A 179 18.97 7.05 13.00
N ASN A 180 20.00 6.40 12.48
CA ASN A 180 20.86 5.55 13.30
C ASN A 180 22.16 6.29 13.63
N LYS A 181 23.01 5.74 14.51
CA LYS A 181 24.22 6.42 14.99
C LYS A 181 25.24 6.74 13.88
N GLU A 182 25.13 6.14 12.70
CA GLU A 182 26.14 6.14 11.65
C GLU A 182 25.60 6.59 10.27
N SER A 183 24.28 6.72 10.09
CA SER A 183 23.67 7.11 8.82
C SER A 183 22.26 7.66 8.99
N LEU A 184 21.85 8.50 8.05
CA LEU A 184 20.48 8.96 7.86
C LEU A 184 19.84 8.12 6.75
N GLU A 185 18.83 7.32 7.04
CA GLU A 185 18.10 6.55 6.02
C GLU A 185 16.79 7.25 5.69
N CYS A 186 16.44 7.38 4.41
CA CYS A 186 15.24 8.07 3.94
C CYS A 186 14.33 7.13 3.18
N LEU A 187 13.05 7.13 3.51
CA LEU A 187 12.02 6.36 2.83
C LEU A 187 11.39 7.21 1.71
N ILE A 188 11.53 6.76 0.47
CA ILE A 188 11.09 7.45 -0.74
C ILE A 188 10.03 6.58 -1.41
N GLU A 189 8.87 7.15 -1.77
CA GLU A 189 7.93 6.48 -2.67
C GLU A 189 8.28 6.81 -4.12
N LEU A 190 8.30 5.79 -4.97
CA LEU A 190 8.47 5.89 -6.40
C LEU A 190 7.11 6.13 -7.08
N THR A 191 7.11 6.65 -8.30
CA THR A 191 5.91 6.90 -9.10
C THR A 191 5.07 5.65 -9.40
N ASP A 192 5.65 4.46 -9.24
CA ASP A 192 4.97 3.17 -9.40
C ASP A 192 4.43 2.61 -8.07
N GLY A 193 4.45 3.40 -6.99
CA GLY A 193 3.95 3.05 -5.66
C GLY A 193 4.89 2.14 -4.85
N ARG A 194 6.11 1.88 -5.33
CA ARG A 194 7.14 1.18 -4.54
C ARG A 194 7.81 2.12 -3.55
N TYR A 195 8.26 1.59 -2.42
CA TYR A 195 9.06 2.33 -1.45
C TYR A 195 10.55 1.93 -1.53
N VAL A 196 11.45 2.91 -1.52
CA VAL A 196 12.91 2.76 -1.54
C VAL A 196 13.51 3.36 -0.27
N CYS A 197 14.50 2.69 0.32
CA CYS A 197 15.29 3.22 1.43
C CYS A 197 16.62 3.72 0.87
N CYS A 198 16.81 5.02 0.93
CA CYS A 198 18.08 5.64 0.56
C CYS A 198 18.90 5.87 1.82
N ARG A 199 20.10 5.29 1.90
CA ARG A 199 21.05 5.61 2.96
C ARG A 199 21.85 6.84 2.57
N VAL A 200 21.69 7.91 3.33
CA VAL A 200 22.46 9.16 3.28
C VAL A 200 23.56 9.05 4.33
N SER A 201 24.81 8.88 3.90
CA SER A 201 25.93 8.57 4.80
C SER A 201 26.62 9.81 5.38
N GLU A 202 26.22 11.03 5.02
CA GLU A 202 26.74 12.26 5.64
C GLU A 202 25.62 13.27 5.94
N PHE A 203 25.23 13.40 7.21
CA PHE A 203 24.33 14.47 7.67
C PHE A 203 24.98 15.22 8.84
N SER A 204 25.84 16.19 8.53
CA SER A 204 26.17 17.23 9.51
C SER A 204 25.14 18.36 9.38
N ARG A 205 24.80 19.03 10.49
CA ARG A 205 23.81 20.14 10.52
C ARG A 205 24.14 21.32 9.59
N THR A 206 25.24 21.25 8.83
CA THR A 206 25.85 22.37 8.10
C THR A 206 26.35 22.02 6.69
N LEU A 207 26.27 20.78 6.19
CA LEU A 207 26.83 20.44 4.86
C LEU A 207 25.92 19.52 4.03
N VAL A 208 26.07 19.68 2.71
CA VAL A 208 25.40 18.97 1.62
C VAL A 208 25.54 17.45 1.77
N PRO A 209 24.47 16.66 1.54
CA PRO A 209 24.54 15.22 1.75
C PRO A 209 25.28 14.46 0.64
N ASN A 210 25.98 13.40 1.05
CA ASN A 210 26.58 12.41 0.16
C ASN A 210 25.77 11.10 0.26
N VAL A 211 25.36 10.54 -0.89
CA VAL A 211 24.57 9.30 -0.99
C VAL A 211 25.52 8.20 -1.46
N GLU A 212 25.89 7.28 -0.57
CA GLU A 212 26.83 6.20 -0.92
C GLU A 212 26.13 4.91 -1.38
N SER A 213 24.84 4.70 -1.09
CA SER A 213 24.14 3.50 -1.58
C SER A 213 22.62 3.63 -1.54
N MET A 214 21.96 3.27 -2.65
CA MET A 214 20.53 2.98 -2.68
C MET A 214 20.32 1.47 -2.59
N ARG A 215 19.40 1.07 -1.71
CA ARG A 215 18.86 -0.29 -1.67
C ARG A 215 17.36 -0.15 -1.85
N GLU A 216 16.76 -0.90 -2.77
CA GLU A 216 15.32 -1.08 -2.67
C GLU A 216 15.01 -1.55 -1.24
N VAL A 217 13.96 -1.05 -0.59
CA VAL A 217 13.57 -1.58 0.74
C VAL A 217 13.35 -3.09 0.66
N ASN A 218 13.07 -3.60 -0.54
CA ASN A 218 13.00 -5.02 -0.88
C ASN A 218 14.31 -5.82 -0.75
N SER A 219 15.48 -5.18 -0.60
CA SER A 219 16.78 -5.88 -0.61
C SER A 219 17.48 -5.98 0.74
N MET A 220 16.86 -5.53 1.85
CA MET A 220 17.38 -5.76 3.22
C MET A 220 16.49 -6.60 4.12
N LEU A 221 15.33 -7.03 3.63
CA LEU A 221 14.64 -8.20 4.15
C LEU A 221 14.85 -9.30 3.13
N GLU A 222 15.67 -10.31 3.45
CA GLU A 222 15.56 -11.61 2.79
C GLU A 222 14.16 -12.15 3.11
N TRP A 223 13.16 -11.71 2.37
CA TRP A 223 11.85 -12.34 2.36
C TRP A 223 11.95 -13.54 1.42
N PRO A 224 11.55 -14.74 1.86
CA PRO A 224 11.68 -15.94 1.04
C PRO A 224 10.92 -15.72 -0.26
N ARG A 225 11.67 -15.65 -1.38
CA ARG A 225 11.10 -15.85 -2.70
C ARG A 225 10.44 -17.22 -2.69
N ILE A 226 9.14 -17.26 -2.93
CA ILE A 226 8.48 -18.50 -3.34
C ILE A 226 9.26 -18.97 -4.58
N PRO A 227 9.78 -20.22 -4.60
CA PRO A 227 10.49 -20.71 -5.76
C PRO A 227 9.60 -20.58 -6.99
N ALA A 228 10.09 -19.91 -8.03
CA ALA A 228 9.52 -20.07 -9.35
C ALA A 228 9.50 -21.57 -9.62
N GLY A 229 8.30 -22.12 -9.83
CA GLY A 229 8.11 -23.54 -10.08
C GLY A 229 9.09 -24.00 -11.13
N SER A 230 9.98 -24.88 -10.70
CA SER A 230 10.94 -25.60 -11.51
C SER A 230 10.24 -26.30 -12.68
N ASP A 231 10.82 -26.10 -13.86
CA ASP A 231 10.87 -27.02 -14.99
C ASP A 231 9.55 -27.58 -15.55
N ARG A 232 9.19 -27.06 -16.72
CA ARG A 232 8.84 -27.92 -17.85
C ARG A 232 9.59 -27.46 -19.10
N GLN A 233 10.74 -28.09 -19.34
CA GLN A 233 11.22 -28.33 -20.70
C GLN A 233 10.69 -29.69 -21.17
N HIS A 234 10.18 -29.68 -22.41
CA HIS A 234 9.69 -30.78 -23.26
C HIS A 234 8.29 -31.36 -22.98
#